data_AF-A0A6V8PZB1-F1
#
_entry.id   AF-A0A6V8PZB1-F1
#
_cell.length_a   1.000
_cell.length_b   1.000
_cell.length_c   1.000
_cell.angle_alpha   90.00
_cell.angle_beta   90.00
_cell.angle_gamma   90.00
#
_symmetry.space_group_name_H-M   'P 1'
#
loop_
_entity.id
_entity.type
_entity.pdbx_description
1 polymer ?
#
loop_
_entity_poly.entity_id
_entity_poly.type
_entity_poly.pdbx_seq_one_letter_code
_entity_poly.pdbx_strand_id
1 'polypeptide(L)' 'MISDSTTKKALARALRSGGDFAEIYVEDRASNSLRLEDSKIERASSGREVGAGIRLRVE' A
#
# COMPACT_ATOMS: atom_id res chain seq x y z
N MET A 1 -11.33 -2.21 -1.00
CA MET A 1 -10.65 -2.69 0.23
C MET A 1 -10.58 -4.22 0.21
N ILE A 2 -9.50 -4.80 0.74
CA ILE A 2 -9.37 -6.27 0.86
C ILE A 2 -10.33 -6.80 1.94
N SER A 3 -10.83 -8.03 1.75
CA SER A 3 -11.74 -8.65 2.73
C SER A 3 -10.99 -9.13 3.97
N ASP A 4 -11.66 -9.11 5.11
CA ASP A 4 -11.15 -9.67 6.37
C ASP A 4 -10.69 -11.13 6.21
N SER A 5 -11.44 -11.93 5.44
CA SER A 5 -11.08 -13.33 5.15
C SER A 5 -9.76 -13.46 4.36
N THR A 6 -9.49 -12.54 3.43
CA THR A 6 -8.23 -12.51 2.67
C THR A 6 -7.09 -12.02 3.54
N THR A 7 -7.31 -10.98 4.33
CA THR A 7 -6.36 -10.45 5.31
C THR A 7 -5.88 -11.53 6.27
N LYS A 8 -6.82 -12.26 6.90
CA LYS A 8 -6.54 -13.35 7.83
C LYS A 8 -5.75 -14.48 7.18
N LYS A 9 -6.12 -14.88 5.96
CA LYS A 9 -5.38 -15.92 5.21
C LYS A 9 -3.95 -15.50 4.89
N ALA A 10 -3.74 -14.25 4.48
CA ALA A 10 -2.42 -13.72 4.15
C ALA A 10 -1.51 -13.67 5.39
N LEU A 11 -2.02 -13.13 6.50
CA LEU A 11 -1.28 -13.06 7.78
C LEU A 11 -0.96 -14.47 8.33
N ALA A 12 -1.93 -15.39 8.31
CA ALA A 12 -1.72 -16.77 8.75
C ALA A 12 -0.64 -17.47 7.89
N ARG A 13 -0.64 -17.23 6.57
CA ARG A 13 0.41 -17.75 5.69
C ARG A 13 1.78 -17.17 6.03
N ALA A 14 1.86 -15.88 6.35
CA ALA A 14 3.11 -15.23 6.75
C ALA A 14 3.67 -15.81 8.06
N LEU A 15 2.84 -15.91 9.10
CA LEU A 15 3.21 -16.48 10.41
C LEU A 15 3.72 -17.92 10.32
N ARG A 16 3.15 -18.74 9.42
CA ARG A 16 3.64 -20.11 9.16
C ARG A 16 5.09 -20.18 8.66
N SER A 17 5.68 -19.04 8.28
CA SER A 17 7.08 -18.94 7.86
C SER A 17 8.05 -18.85 9.06
N GLY A 18 7.55 -18.96 10.30
CA GLY A 18 8.37 -19.07 11.51
C GLY A 18 8.59 -17.75 12.26
N GLY A 19 7.68 -16.78 12.13
CA GLY A 19 7.75 -15.53 12.89
C GLY A 19 6.65 -15.41 13.93
N ASP A 20 6.94 -14.65 14.98
CA ASP A 20 6.08 -14.49 16.16
C ASP A 20 4.98 -13.45 15.93
N PHE A 21 5.19 -12.59 14.93
CA PHE A 21 4.26 -11.52 14.57
C PHE A 21 4.27 -11.24 13.07
N ALA A 22 3.08 -11.02 12.51
CA ALA A 22 2.91 -10.55 11.14
C ALA A 22 1.89 -9.42 11.09
N GLU A 23 2.16 -8.43 10.24
CA GLU A 23 1.26 -7.31 9.97
C GLU A 23 1.09 -7.12 8.46
N ILE A 24 -0.03 -6.52 8.07
CA ILE A 24 -0.33 -6.16 6.68
C ILE A 24 -0.75 -4.70 6.63
N TYR A 25 -0.11 -3.95 5.75
CA TYR A 25 -0.48 -2.60 5.38
C TYR A 25 -1.08 -2.62 3.98
N VAL A 26 -2.19 -1.89 3.78
CA VAL A 26 -2.87 -1.78 2.50
C VAL A 26 -3.00 -0.31 2.16
N GLU A 27 -2.58 0.06 0.96
CA GLU A 27 -2.68 1.42 0.45
C GLU A 27 -3.60 1.50 -0.76
N ASP A 28 -4.35 2.59 -0.81
CA ASP A 28 -5.07 3.08 -1.98
C ASP A 28 -4.93 4.59 -1.96
N ARG A 29 -4.00 5.10 -2.76
CA ARG A 29 -3.59 6.50 -2.75
C ARG A 29 -3.86 7.12 -4.11
N ALA A 30 -4.71 8.14 -4.12
CA ALA A 30 -4.82 9.06 -5.25
C ALA A 30 -3.81 10.21 -5.07
N SER A 31 -3.11 10.58 -6.13
CA SER A 31 -2.20 11.71 -6.17
C SER A 31 -2.52 12.61 -7.36
N ASN A 32 -2.50 13.91 -7.14
CA ASN A 32 -2.62 14.91 -8.20
C ASN A 32 -1.47 15.89 -8.03
N SER A 33 -0.78 16.21 -9.12
CA SER A 33 0.29 17.20 -9.13
C SER A 33 0.10 18.17 -10.29
N LEU A 34 0.15 19.45 -9.97
CA LEU A 34 0.12 20.55 -10.93
C LEU A 34 1.44 21.33 -10.80
N ARG A 35 2.06 21.66 -11.93
CA ARG A 35 3.22 22.55 -12.01
C ARG A 35 2.82 23.80 -12.78
N LEU A 36 2.91 24.94 -12.09
CA LEU A 36 2.71 26.27 -12.65
C LEU A 36 4.07 26.93 -12.88
N GLU A 37 4.26 27.46 -14.08
CA GLU A 37 5.47 28.19 -14.49
C GLU A 37 5.05 29.30 -15.47
N ASP A 38 5.63 30.49 -15.38
CA ASP A 38 5.26 31.65 -16.20
C ASP A 38 3.75 31.96 -16.25
N SER A 39 3.07 31.87 -15.09
CA SER A 39 1.61 32.06 -14.96
C SER A 39 0.75 31.09 -15.79
N LYS A 40 1.34 29.99 -16.26
CA LYS A 40 0.69 28.94 -17.04
C LYS A 40 0.90 27.56 -16.41
N ILE A 41 -0.12 26.71 -16.50
CA ILE A 41 0.02 25.31 -16.09
C ILE A 41 0.82 24.59 -17.16
N GLU A 42 2.05 24.20 -16.84
CA GLU A 42 2.94 23.50 -17.76
C GLU A 42 2.84 21.97 -17.62
N ARG A 43 2.48 21.48 -16.43
CA ARG A 43 2.27 20.04 -16.21
C ARG A 43 1.11 19.79 -15.27
N ALA A 44 0.23 18.89 -15.66
CA ALA A 44 -0.80 18.31 -14.82
C ALA A 44 -0.70 16.80 -14.93
N SER A 45 -0.60 16.11 -13.79
CA SER A 45 -0.65 14.66 -13.74
C SER A 45 -1.47 14.20 -12.56
N SER A 46 -2.22 13.13 -12.78
CA SER A 46 -2.91 12.37 -11.75
C SER A 46 -2.36 10.96 -11.72
N GLY A 47 -2.42 10.35 -10.55
CA GLY A 47 -1.96 9.00 -10.30
C GLY A 47 -2.86 8.32 -9.29
N ARG A 48 -2.89 6.99 -9.37
CA ARG A 48 -3.45 6.16 -8.33
C ARG A 48 -2.51 4.99 -8.08
N GLU A 49 -2.09 4.85 -6.85
CA GLU A 49 -1.24 3.78 -6.37
C GLU A 49 -2.09 2.87 -5.48
N VAL A 50 -2.07 1.57 -5.75
CA VAL A 50 -2.76 0.57 -4.93
C VAL A 50 -1.78 -0.55 -4.64
N GLY A 51 -1.65 -0.90 -3.38
CA GLY A 51 -0.63 -1.83 -2.92
C GLY A 51 -0.97 -2.46 -1.59
N ALA A 52 -0.26 -3.54 -1.27
CA ALA A 52 -0.27 -4.12 0.05
C ALA A 52 1.12 -4.66 0.39
N GLY A 53 1.58 -4.40 1.61
CA GLY A 53 2.85 -4.91 2.13
C GLY A 53 2.61 -5.77 3.36
N ILE A 54 3.25 -6.93 3.43
CA ILE A 54 3.23 -7.81 4.60
C ILE A 54 4.62 -7.80 5.22
N ARG A 55 4.70 -7.57 6.54
CA ARG A 55 5.94 -7.67 7.31
C ARG A 55 5.81 -8.82 8.31
N LEU A 56 6.90 -9.58 8.45
CA LEU A 56 7.05 -10.64 9.44
C LEU A 56 8.18 -10.23 10.39
N ARG A 57 7.99 -10.44 11.69
CA ARG A 57 9.05 -10.37 12.70
C ARG A 57 9.39 -11.78 13.15
N VAL A 58 10.67 -12.07 13.18
CA VAL A 58 11.26 -13.32 13.66
C VAL A 58 12.28 -12.89 14.70
N GLU A 59 12.14 -13.33 15.93
CA GLU A 59 13.18 -13.18 16.96
C GLU A 59 14.25 -14.27 16.87
#